data_AF-A0A2N4UJX8-F1
#
_entry.id   AF-A0A2N4UJX8-F1
#
_cell.length_a   1.000
_cell.length_b   1.000
_cell.length_c   1.000
_cell.angle_alpha   90.00
_cell.angle_beta   90.00
_cell.angle_gamma   90.00
#
_symmetry.space_group_name_H-M   'P 1'
#
loop_
_entity.id
_entity.type
_entity.pdbx_description
1 polymer ?
#
loop_
_entity_poly.entity_id
_entity_poly.type
_entity_poly.pdbx_seq_one_letter_code
_entity_poly.pdbx_strand_id
1 'polypeptide(L)'
;MDRAPPTLLLNGRAMLVAVAIISLCCFVWMAWLSMAFPDPFNNAEVGPARVPLIASAGGILTGLGLIVHAFRQKSNYMPPVAIRKPLGVFAALLFTILWVEAMPRMGFYFASGVVVPLIMFAGGERRPLMLVSAAVGFVVFVHLCFSFLLDIEFP
;
A
#
# COMPACT_ATOMS: atom_id res chain seq x y z
N MET A 1 21.93 27.24 7.80
CA MET A 1 20.78 27.94 7.17
C MET A 1 19.62 26.97 7.14
N ASP A 2 18.79 26.96 8.19
CA ASP A 2 17.59 26.14 8.26
C ASP A 2 16.50 26.76 7.38
N ARG A 3 16.42 26.34 6.12
CA ARG A 3 15.23 26.60 5.30
C ARG A 3 14.11 25.75 5.88
N ALA A 4 13.05 26.40 6.37
CA ALA A 4 11.83 25.71 6.75
C ALA A 4 11.43 24.75 5.62
N PRO A 5 11.19 23.46 5.90
CA PRO A 5 10.85 22.51 4.86
C PRO A 5 9.57 22.98 4.15
N PRO A 6 9.44 22.80 2.82
CA PRO A 6 8.26 23.21 2.09
C PRO A 6 7.04 22.46 2.63
N THR A 7 6.13 23.17 3.30
CA THR A 7 4.87 22.63 3.80
C THR A 7 3.73 23.06 2.88
N LEU A 8 3.14 22.09 2.16
CA LEU A 8 1.85 22.28 1.51
C LEU A 8 0.75 22.25 2.59
N LEU A 9 0.03 23.36 2.75
CA LEU A 9 -1.13 23.47 3.63
C LEU A 9 -2.39 23.34 2.79
N LEU A 10 -3.16 22.29 3.04
CA LEU A 10 -4.42 22.02 2.36
C LEU A 10 -5.56 21.94 3.38
N ASN A 11 -6.77 22.30 2.97
CA ASN A 11 -7.96 22.15 3.80
C ASN A 11 -8.11 20.67 4.18
N GLY A 12 -7.98 20.35 5.47
CA GLY A 12 -7.90 18.98 5.94
C GLY A 12 -9.12 18.15 5.58
N ARG A 13 -10.32 18.73 5.63
CA ARG A 13 -11.56 18.04 5.24
C ARG A 13 -11.61 17.77 3.74
N ALA A 14 -11.34 18.78 2.93
CA ALA A 14 -11.35 18.63 1.47
C ALA A 14 -10.32 17.61 1.01
N MET A 15 -9.12 17.63 1.60
CA MET A 15 -8.06 16.69 1.29
C MET A 15 -8.40 15.26 1.74
N LEU A 16 -8.96 15.09 2.93
CA LEU A 16 -9.37 13.76 3.42
C LEU A 16 -10.45 13.17 2.52
N VAL A 17 -11.46 13.96 2.15
CA VAL A 17 -12.51 13.53 1.20
C VAL A 17 -11.92 13.20 -0.17
N ALA A 18 -11.03 14.04 -0.70
CA ALA A 18 -10.38 13.80 -2.00
C ALA A 18 -9.56 12.50 -2.00
N VAL A 19 -8.72 12.28 -0.97
CA VAL A 19 -7.95 11.04 -0.80
C VAL A 19 -8.88 9.85 -0.69
N ALA A 20 -9.94 9.94 0.12
CA ALA A 20 -10.88 8.85 0.27
C ALA A 20 -11.60 8.50 -1.03
N ILE A 21 -12.02 9.50 -1.83
CA ILE A 21 -12.63 9.28 -3.15
C ILE A 21 -11.64 8.61 -4.10
N ILE A 22 -10.40 9.12 -4.18
CA ILE A 22 -9.35 8.53 -5.06
C ILE A 22 -9.09 7.08 -4.66
N SER A 23 -8.89 6.80 -3.36
CA SER A 23 -8.70 5.44 -2.86
C SER A 23 -9.88 4.54 -3.19
N LEU A 24 -11.12 5.05 -3.05
CA LEU A 24 -12.33 4.29 -3.34
C LEU A 24 -12.43 3.94 -4.82
N CYS A 25 -12.13 4.90 -5.72
CA CYS A 25 -12.02 4.63 -7.15
C CYS A 25 -10.96 3.56 -7.46
N CYS A 26 -9.78 3.64 -6.84
CA CYS A 26 -8.72 2.65 -7.01
C CYS A 26 -9.15 1.24 -6.56
N PHE A 27 -9.78 1.11 -5.39
CA PHE A 27 -10.22 -0.19 -4.89
C PHE A 27 -11.42 -0.75 -5.67
N VAL A 28 -12.34 0.08 -6.15
CA VAL A 28 -13.41 -0.35 -7.06
C VAL A 28 -12.82 -0.84 -8.38
N TRP A 29 -11.85 -0.11 -8.93
CA TRP A 29 -11.13 -0.53 -10.14
C TRP A 29 -10.38 -1.84 -9.94
N MET A 30 -9.70 -2.01 -8.80
CA MET A 30 -9.00 -3.24 -8.45
C MET A 30 -9.97 -4.41 -8.28
N ALA A 31 -11.11 -4.20 -7.62
CA ALA A 31 -12.16 -5.22 -7.51
C ALA A 31 -12.69 -5.63 -8.87
N TRP A 32 -12.92 -4.66 -9.76
CA TRP A 32 -13.35 -4.90 -11.14
C TRP A 32 -12.34 -5.73 -11.92
N LEU A 33 -11.06 -5.35 -11.91
CA LEU A 33 -9.98 -6.12 -12.53
C LEU A 33 -9.89 -7.54 -11.95
N SER A 34 -10.16 -7.69 -10.65
CA SER A 34 -10.08 -8.99 -9.99
C SER A 34 -11.14 -9.98 -10.47
N MET A 35 -12.27 -9.49 -11.00
CA MET A 35 -13.30 -10.35 -11.59
C MET A 35 -12.88 -10.94 -12.95
N ALA A 36 -11.82 -10.41 -13.57
CA ALA A 36 -11.28 -10.94 -14.82
C ALA A 36 -10.25 -12.07 -14.62
N PHE A 37 -9.88 -12.39 -13.37
CA PHE A 37 -9.02 -13.54 -13.09
C PHE A 37 -9.76 -14.86 -13.37
N PRO A 38 -9.03 -15.92 -13.77
CA PRO A 38 -9.64 -17.23 -13.98
C PRO A 38 -10.22 -17.78 -12.68
N ASP A 39 -11.27 -18.59 -12.82
CA ASP A 39 -11.85 -19.33 -11.73
C ASP A 39 -10.83 -20.30 -11.11
N PRO A 40 -10.92 -20.58 -9.79
CA PRO A 40 -10.07 -21.59 -9.17
C PRO A 40 -10.32 -22.97 -9.79
N PHE A 41 -9.27 -23.79 -9.90
CA PHE A 41 -9.37 -25.15 -10.44
C PHE A 41 -10.17 -26.08 -9.52
N ASN A 42 -10.23 -25.78 -8.22
CA ASN A 42 -10.97 -26.52 -7.23
C ASN A 42 -11.70 -25.56 -6.26
N ASN A 43 -12.90 -25.93 -5.81
CA ASN A 43 -13.67 -25.15 -4.82
C ASN A 43 -12.99 -25.05 -3.44
N ALA A 44 -12.03 -25.92 -3.14
CA ALA A 44 -11.22 -25.84 -1.92
C ALA A 44 -10.08 -24.81 -2.02
N GLU A 45 -9.74 -24.33 -3.21
CA GLU A 45 -8.63 -23.41 -3.44
C GLU A 45 -9.08 -21.94 -3.35
N VAL A 46 -8.21 -21.12 -2.75
CA VAL A 46 -8.37 -19.68 -2.75
C VAL A 46 -7.91 -19.16 -4.11
N GLY A 47 -8.83 -19.06 -5.07
CA GLY A 47 -8.53 -18.60 -6.43
C GLY A 47 -7.84 -17.23 -6.48
N PRO A 48 -7.13 -16.92 -7.58
CA PRO A 48 -6.29 -15.71 -7.71
C PRO A 48 -7.07 -14.39 -7.53
N ALA A 49 -8.37 -14.40 -7.79
CA ALA A 49 -9.26 -13.26 -7.57
C ALA A 49 -9.51 -12.93 -6.09
N ARG A 50 -9.42 -13.92 -5.18
CA ARG A 50 -9.94 -13.80 -3.81
C ARG A 50 -9.15 -12.80 -2.97
N VAL A 51 -7.82 -12.87 -3.01
CA VAL A 51 -6.94 -11.96 -2.26
C VAL A 51 -7.17 -10.49 -2.65
N PRO A 52 -7.11 -10.10 -3.95
CA PRO A 52 -7.33 -8.72 -4.32
C PRO A 52 -8.78 -8.26 -4.09
N LEU A 53 -9.78 -9.16 -4.16
CA LEU A 53 -11.16 -8.85 -3.79
C LEU A 53 -11.31 -8.55 -2.29
N ILE A 54 -10.72 -9.35 -1.41
CA ILE A 54 -10.75 -9.12 0.05
C ILE A 54 -10.06 -7.78 0.39
N ALA A 55 -8.89 -7.54 -0.20
CA ALA A 55 -8.17 -6.27 -0.02
C ALA A 55 -9.00 -5.08 -0.51
N SER A 56 -9.64 -5.20 -1.68
CA SER A 56 -10.51 -4.16 -2.23
C SER A 56 -11.73 -3.91 -1.37
N ALA A 57 -12.37 -4.95 -0.84
CA ALA A 57 -13.52 -4.82 0.06
C ALA A 57 -13.14 -4.05 1.35
N GLY A 58 -12.02 -4.44 1.99
CA GLY A 58 -11.49 -3.72 3.15
C GLY A 58 -11.14 -2.27 2.83
N GLY A 59 -10.54 -2.03 1.67
CA GLY A 59 -10.20 -0.70 1.16
C GLY A 59 -11.44 0.18 0.92
N ILE A 60 -12.49 -0.36 0.30
CA ILE A 60 -13.77 0.33 0.07
C ILE A 60 -14.42 0.70 1.41
N LEU A 61 -14.52 -0.26 2.35
CA LEU A 61 -15.09 -0.01 3.67
C LEU A 61 -14.32 1.08 4.42
N THR A 62 -12.99 1.04 4.35
CA THR A 62 -12.13 2.07 4.96
C THR A 62 -12.32 3.43 4.29
N GLY A 63 -12.41 3.48 2.96
CA GLY A 63 -12.67 4.70 2.21
C GLY A 63 -14.02 5.33 2.56
N LEU A 64 -15.08 4.53 2.64
CA LEU A 64 -16.39 4.98 3.11
C LEU A 64 -16.34 5.49 4.56
N GLY A 65 -15.64 4.77 5.43
CA GLY A 65 -15.40 5.18 6.81
C GLY A 65 -14.69 6.53 6.92
N LEU A 66 -13.68 6.77 6.08
CA LEU A 66 -12.97 8.06 6.00
C LEU A 66 -13.89 9.20 5.56
N ILE A 67 -14.73 8.97 4.55
CA ILE A 67 -15.71 9.95 4.09
C ILE A 67 -16.67 10.30 5.24
N VAL A 68 -17.26 9.29 5.88
CA VAL A 68 -18.15 9.48 7.03
C VAL A 68 -17.44 10.24 8.15
N HIS A 69 -16.20 9.88 8.47
CA HIS A 69 -15.39 10.57 9.48
C HIS A 69 -15.16 12.05 9.11
N ALA A 70 -14.87 12.35 7.84
CA ALA A 70 -14.70 13.72 7.34
C ALA A 70 -15.95 14.58 7.54
N PHE A 71 -17.14 14.00 7.36
CA PHE A 71 -18.42 14.70 7.52
C PHE A 71 -18.86 14.80 8.99
N ARG A 72 -18.47 13.85 9.86
CA ARG A 72 -18.83 13.85 11.28
C ARG A 72 -17.99 14.82 12.12
N GLN A 73 -16.77 15.15 11.70
CA GLN A 73 -15.95 16.13 12.42
C GLN A 73 -16.38 17.57 12.13
N LYS A 74 -16.53 18.38 13.19
CA LYS A 74 -16.80 19.82 13.05
C LYS A 74 -15.56 20.51 12.48
N SER A 75 -15.77 21.32 11.43
CA SER A 75 -14.71 21.96 10.61
C SER A 75 -13.65 22.74 11.42
N ASN A 76 -13.97 23.23 12.61
CA ASN A 76 -13.03 23.99 13.46
C ASN A 76 -11.98 23.12 14.16
N TYR A 77 -12.10 21.79 14.12
CA TYR A 77 -11.19 20.87 14.81
C TYR A 77 -10.26 20.08 13.87
N MET A 78 -10.35 20.29 12.55
CA MET A 78 -9.44 19.62 11.61
C MET A 78 -8.21 20.50 11.35
N PRO A 79 -7.03 20.16 11.89
CA PRO A 79 -5.82 20.88 11.55
C PRO A 79 -5.51 20.73 10.04
N PRO A 80 -4.88 21.73 9.41
CA PRO A 80 -4.46 21.61 8.03
C PRO A 80 -3.48 20.45 7.87
N VAL A 81 -3.64 19.68 6.80
CA VAL A 81 -2.78 18.53 6.50
C VAL A 81 -1.44 19.07 5.99
N ALA A 82 -0.37 18.84 6.74
CA ALA A 82 0.98 19.26 6.37
C ALA A 82 1.77 18.06 5.83
N ILE A 83 2.00 18.02 4.51
CA ILE A 83 2.89 17.02 3.90
C ILE A 83 4.34 17.48 4.13
N ARG A 84 5.05 16.82 5.04
CA ARG A 84 6.44 17.19 5.40
C ARG A 84 7.49 16.70 4.40
N LYS A 85 7.20 15.62 3.65
CA LYS A 85 8.17 14.96 2.76
C LYS A 85 7.51 14.46 1.45
N PRO A 86 7.02 15.37 0.59
CA PRO A 86 6.33 14.97 -0.64
C PRO A 86 7.25 14.13 -1.56
N LEU A 87 8.54 14.47 -1.62
CA LEU A 87 9.53 13.73 -2.41
C LEU A 87 9.66 12.26 -1.98
N GLY A 88 9.54 11.99 -0.67
CA GLY A 88 9.59 10.62 -0.14
C GLY A 88 8.40 9.77 -0.60
N VAL A 89 7.22 10.37 -0.73
CA VAL A 89 6.02 9.71 -1.26
C VAL A 89 6.21 9.34 -2.72
N PHE A 90 6.72 10.28 -3.54
CA PHE A 90 7.03 10.00 -4.95
C PHE A 90 8.10 8.93 -5.12
N ALA A 91 9.15 8.95 -4.28
CA ALA A 91 10.18 7.91 -4.29
C ALA A 91 9.60 6.54 -3.91
N ALA A 92 8.76 6.46 -2.87
CA ALA A 92 8.09 5.22 -2.49
C ALA A 92 7.17 4.68 -3.59
N LEU A 93 6.45 5.57 -4.30
CA LEU A 93 5.61 5.21 -5.45
C LEU A 93 6.46 4.66 -6.61
N LEU A 94 7.57 5.34 -6.94
CA LEU A 94 8.51 4.90 -7.96
C LEU A 94 9.11 3.54 -7.63
N PHE A 95 9.56 3.34 -6.39
CA PHE A 95 10.11 2.05 -5.96
C PHE A 95 9.06 0.93 -6.01
N THR A 96 7.81 1.22 -5.65
CA THR A 96 6.72 0.24 -5.78
C THR A 96 6.50 -0.18 -7.24
N ILE A 97 6.52 0.77 -8.19
CA ILE A 97 6.41 0.45 -9.63
C ILE A 97 7.60 -0.40 -10.09
N LEU A 98 8.81 0.00 -9.73
CA LEU A 98 10.03 -0.76 -10.05
C LEU A 98 10.03 -2.16 -9.44
N TRP A 99 9.45 -2.34 -8.25
CA TRP A 99 9.30 -3.64 -7.62
C TRP A 99 8.42 -4.58 -8.44
N VAL A 100 7.26 -4.08 -8.89
CA VAL A 100 6.33 -4.85 -9.73
C VAL A 100 6.98 -5.26 -11.05
N GLU A 101 7.73 -4.35 -11.68
CA GLU A 101 8.45 -4.63 -12.94
C GLU A 101 9.67 -5.56 -12.75
N ALA A 102 10.30 -5.55 -11.57
CA ALA A 102 11.46 -6.39 -11.26
C ALA A 102 11.06 -7.83 -10.90
N MET A 103 9.87 -8.05 -10.33
CA MET A 103 9.41 -9.36 -9.86
C MET A 103 9.51 -10.47 -10.93
N PRO A 104 9.05 -10.27 -12.20
CA PRO A 104 9.14 -11.30 -13.23
C PRO A 104 10.57 -11.68 -13.64
N ARG A 105 11.58 -10.86 -13.33
CA ARG A 105 12.97 -11.05 -13.77
C ARG A 105 13.89 -11.53 -12.66
N MET A 106 13.65 -11.08 -11.44
CA MET A 106 14.56 -11.27 -10.30
C MET A 106 13.96 -12.17 -9.21
N GLY A 107 12.68 -12.51 -9.33
CA GLY A 107 11.92 -13.24 -8.34
C GLY A 107 11.43 -12.36 -7.19
N PHE A 108 10.32 -12.78 -6.58
CA PHE A 108 9.64 -12.08 -5.50
C PHE A 108 10.57 -11.85 -4.30
N TYR A 109 11.23 -12.89 -3.82
CA TYR A 109 12.01 -12.84 -2.58
C TYR A 109 13.18 -11.85 -2.67
N PHE A 110 13.94 -11.89 -3.77
CA PHE A 110 15.06 -10.99 -3.98
C PHE A 110 14.57 -9.55 -4.20
N ALA A 111 13.57 -9.36 -5.07
CA ALA A 111 13.03 -8.04 -5.35
C ALA A 111 12.46 -7.38 -4.09
N SER A 112 11.72 -8.12 -3.26
CA SER A 112 11.19 -7.63 -1.98
C SER A 112 12.30 -7.33 -0.96
N GLY A 113 13.32 -8.19 -0.86
CA GLY A 113 14.44 -7.98 0.05
C GLY A 113 15.18 -6.66 -0.20
N VAL A 114 15.23 -6.21 -1.45
CA VAL A 114 15.85 -4.94 -1.85
C VAL A 114 14.87 -3.77 -1.78
N VAL A 115 13.65 -3.92 -2.30
CA VAL A 115 12.74 -2.76 -2.46
C VAL A 115 12.04 -2.37 -1.17
N VAL A 116 11.67 -3.32 -0.30
CA VAL A 116 11.04 -3.01 1.00
C VAL A 116 11.88 -2.04 1.85
N PRO A 117 13.19 -2.26 2.08
CA PRO A 117 13.99 -1.31 2.84
C PRO A 117 14.16 0.03 2.11
N LEU A 118 14.19 0.05 0.77
CA LEU A 118 14.22 1.30 -0.01
C LEU A 118 12.95 2.14 0.16
N ILE A 119 11.77 1.50 0.17
CA ILE A 119 10.50 2.17 0.44
C ILE A 119 10.48 2.73 1.87
N MET A 120 10.92 1.95 2.87
CA MET A 120 11.00 2.42 4.25
C MET A 120 11.99 3.58 4.42
N PHE A 121 13.12 3.51 3.72
CA PHE A 121 14.12 4.57 3.69
C PHE A 121 13.57 5.84 3.04
N ALA A 122 12.79 5.71 1.96
CA ALA A 122 12.07 6.83 1.34
C ALA A 122 11.01 7.43 2.28
N GLY A 123 10.34 6.59 3.09
CA GLY A 123 9.47 6.99 4.20
C GLY A 123 10.20 7.74 5.33
N GLY A 124 11.53 7.68 5.34
CA GLY A 124 12.38 8.40 6.27
C GLY A 124 12.86 7.58 7.47
N GLU A 125 12.63 6.26 7.47
CA GLU A 125 13.27 5.38 8.45
C GLU A 125 14.78 5.28 8.14
N ARG A 126 15.60 5.48 9.17
CA ARG A 126 17.08 5.52 9.02
C ARG A 126 17.79 4.46 9.85
N ARG A 127 17.07 3.73 10.70
CA ARG A 127 17.66 2.71 11.57
C ARG A 127 17.92 1.43 10.75
N PRO A 128 19.19 1.07 10.45
CA PRO A 128 19.50 -0.02 9.53
C PRO A 128 18.98 -1.36 10.04
N LEU A 129 19.01 -1.58 11.36
CA LEU A 129 18.44 -2.77 11.99
C LEU A 129 16.94 -2.92 11.70
N MET A 130 16.17 -1.83 11.75
CA MET A 130 14.73 -1.89 11.44
C MET A 130 14.45 -2.09 9.96
N LEU A 131 15.28 -1.51 9.08
CA LEU A 131 15.15 -1.71 7.64
C LEU A 131 15.36 -3.17 7.26
N VAL A 132 16.45 -3.78 7.77
CA VAL A 132 16.78 -5.18 7.52
C VAL A 132 15.76 -6.10 8.18
N SER A 133 15.41 -5.88 9.45
CA SER A 133 14.46 -6.74 10.16
C SER A 133 13.07 -6.71 9.54
N ALA A 134 12.62 -5.55 9.04
CA ALA A 134 11.33 -5.43 8.37
C ALA A 134 11.34 -6.11 7.00
N ALA A 135 12.43 -5.98 6.23
CA ALA A 135 12.59 -6.67 4.95
C ALA A 135 12.60 -8.19 5.14
N VAL A 136 13.43 -8.69 6.06
CA VAL A 136 13.50 -10.13 6.38
C VAL A 136 12.17 -10.62 6.94
N GLY A 137 11.56 -9.89 7.88
CA GLY A 137 10.28 -10.24 8.47
C GLY A 137 9.16 -10.31 7.43
N PHE A 138 9.10 -9.36 6.49
CA PHE A 138 8.15 -9.37 5.39
C PHE A 138 8.35 -10.60 4.48
N VAL A 139 9.58 -10.86 4.04
CA VAL A 139 9.92 -12.00 3.17
C VAL A 139 9.59 -13.33 3.84
N VAL A 140 9.99 -13.50 5.11
CA VAL A 140 9.70 -14.71 5.90
C VAL A 140 8.21 -14.88 6.12
N PHE A 141 7.50 -13.81 6.46
CA PHE A 141 6.04 -13.86 6.66
C PHE A 141 5.32 -14.29 5.38
N VAL A 142 5.65 -13.68 4.24
CA VAL A 142 5.06 -14.06 2.96
C VAL A 142 5.41 -15.51 2.60
N HIS A 143 6.66 -15.93 2.80
CA HIS A 143 7.06 -17.31 2.57
C HIS A 143 6.24 -18.30 3.42
N LEU A 144 6.07 -18.02 4.72
CA LEU A 144 5.26 -18.87 5.61
C LEU A 144 3.78 -18.86 5.23
N CYS A 145 3.22 -17.70 4.89
CA CYS A 145 1.80 -17.59 4.55
C CYS A 145 1.43 -18.20 3.20
N PHE A 146 2.33 -18.17 2.22
CA PHE A 146 2.00 -18.59 0.86
C PHE A 146 2.66 -19.91 0.48
N SER A 147 3.95 -20.09 0.77
CA SER A 147 4.62 -21.35 0.44
C SER A 147 4.27 -22.44 1.46
N PHE A 148 4.29 -22.14 2.75
CA PHE A 148 4.03 -23.18 3.77
C PHE A 148 2.54 -23.44 4.00
N LEU A 149 1.71 -22.39 4.03
CA LEU A 149 0.27 -22.49 4.35
C LEU A 149 -0.61 -22.73 3.12
N LEU A 150 -0.25 -22.19 1.95
CA LEU A 150 -1.07 -22.24 0.74
C LEU A 150 -0.46 -23.10 -0.38
N ASP A 151 0.76 -23.61 -0.20
CA ASP A 151 1.52 -24.38 -1.20
C ASP A 151 1.64 -23.65 -2.55
N ILE A 152 1.75 -22.31 -2.51
CA ILE A 152 1.92 -21.46 -3.68
C ILE A 152 3.39 -21.09 -3.85
N GLU A 153 3.98 -21.48 -4.99
CA GLU A 153 5.32 -21.05 -5.38
C GLU A 153 5.28 -19.66 -6.02
N PHE A 154 6.14 -18.76 -5.53
CA PHE A 154 6.39 -17.48 -6.16
C PHE A 154 7.66 -17.56 -7.04
N PRO A 155 7.70 -16.85 -8.18
CA PRO A 155 8.89 -16.76 -9.03
C PRO A 155 10.05 -16.07 -8.31
#